data_AF-A0AAV0HU77-F1
#
_entry.id   AF-A0AAV0HU77-F1
#
_cell.length_a   1.000
_cell.length_b   1.000
_cell.length_c   1.000
_cell.angle_alpha   90.00
_cell.angle_beta   90.00
_cell.angle_gamma   90.00
#
_symmetry.space_group_name_H-M   'P 1'
#
loop_
_entity.id
_entity.type
_entity.pdbx_description
1 polymer ?
#
loop_
_entity_poly.entity_id
_entity_poly.type
_entity_poly.pdbx_seq_one_letter_code
_entity_poly.pdbx_strand_id
1 'polypeptide(L)'
;MLSILDLSKNKLSGNLPPGFVSPWMQEVYLSRNQLGGTLTTNLSYQRYWLGVLDLSHNCFTGTISYWISRLPRLSYILLNDNQFHGEVPVSFCLENSKLIDLSHNHLSGHLTSKIFTSNIINCNARVAFSKPNHDMEFVSKTLLYTYKGVPLQLISGMDFSSNNLTGNIPLQIGHLGNIKVLNLSYNKFTGPIPPTIANMSQIESLDLSHNNLSGVISLQLTELHSLSSFSVAYNNLSGKCPQKITQFSTFDENSYQGNLFLNCTLPLLTPKPPLRPTTSDDGDDDGEDGFIDMESFYASSGVSFIMVLLIIASVLYVNPYWKQAWFYYVGVTITGCYYFVVDHLPVPTRYKVWELRI
;
A
#
# COMPACT_ATOMS: atom_id res chain seq x y z
N MET A 1 29.26 18.87 -10.89
CA MET A 1 27.98 19.47 -10.45
C MET A 1 27.32 18.48 -9.50
N LEU A 2 26.75 18.93 -8.39
CA LEU A 2 26.11 18.05 -7.41
C LEU A 2 24.72 17.61 -7.92
N SER A 3 24.55 16.32 -8.20
CA SER A 3 23.28 15.72 -8.65
C SER A 3 22.47 15.10 -7.51
N ILE A 4 23.16 14.53 -6.51
CA ILE A 4 22.55 13.85 -5.37
C ILE A 4 23.11 14.50 -4.11
N LEU A 5 22.22 14.95 -3.23
CA LEU A 5 22.56 15.39 -1.88
C LEU A 5 21.94 14.42 -0.89
N ASP A 6 22.76 13.64 -0.21
CA ASP A 6 22.31 12.81 0.91
C ASP A 6 23.04 13.23 2.18
N LEU A 7 22.28 13.81 3.12
CA LEU A 7 22.70 14.12 4.48
C LEU A 7 21.72 13.51 5.49
N SER A 8 20.99 12.45 5.10
CA SER A 8 20.02 11.77 5.96
C SER A 8 20.69 11.15 7.19
N LYS A 9 19.90 10.88 8.24
CA LYS A 9 20.34 10.16 9.46
C LYS A 9 21.49 10.84 10.19
N ASN A 10 21.44 12.18 10.28
CA ASN A 10 22.42 13.00 10.97
C ASN A 10 21.77 13.80 12.12
N LYS A 11 22.53 14.72 12.73
CA LYS A 11 22.07 15.65 13.77
C LYS A 11 22.04 17.10 13.27
N LEU A 12 21.82 17.31 11.97
CA LEU A 12 21.78 18.65 11.39
C LEU A 12 20.57 19.40 11.94
N SER A 13 20.75 20.65 12.31
CA SER A 13 19.71 21.51 12.89
C SER A 13 19.71 22.89 12.25
N GLY A 14 18.66 23.67 12.52
CA GLY A 14 18.45 24.97 11.91
C GLY A 14 17.58 24.88 10.65
N ASN A 15 17.52 25.97 9.90
CA ASN A 15 16.66 26.07 8.72
C ASN A 15 17.40 25.67 7.45
N LEU A 16 16.66 25.20 6.44
CA LEU A 16 17.22 25.02 5.11
C LEU A 16 17.69 26.37 4.54
N PRO A 17 18.91 26.48 4.01
CA PRO A 17 19.39 27.72 3.42
C PRO A 17 18.60 28.05 2.14
N PRO A 18 18.46 29.34 1.81
CA PRO A 18 17.92 29.74 0.51
C PRO A 18 18.70 29.07 -0.63
N GLY A 19 18.00 28.37 -1.52
CA GLY A 19 18.64 27.68 -2.65
C GLY A 19 19.34 26.36 -2.30
N PHE A 20 18.95 25.68 -1.21
CA PHE A 20 19.45 24.34 -0.89
C PHE A 20 19.26 23.33 -2.03
N VAL A 21 18.24 23.55 -2.88
CA VAL A 21 18.06 22.83 -4.14
C VAL A 21 18.74 23.61 -5.26
N SER A 22 19.68 22.95 -5.94
CA SER A 22 20.36 23.46 -7.14
C SER A 22 19.66 23.01 -8.43
N PRO A 23 19.70 23.76 -9.55
CA PRO A 23 19.04 23.39 -10.81
C PRO A 23 19.38 21.99 -11.35
N TRP A 24 20.59 21.50 -11.09
CA TRP A 24 21.08 20.19 -11.55
C TRP A 24 20.83 19.04 -10.57
N MET A 25 20.32 19.37 -9.38
CA MET A 25 20.04 18.38 -8.35
C MET A 25 18.83 17.54 -8.76
N GLN A 26 19.00 16.23 -8.66
CA GLN A 26 18.02 15.22 -9.02
C GLN A 26 17.42 14.59 -7.78
N GLU A 27 18.22 14.43 -6.72
CA GLU A 27 17.78 13.77 -5.49
C GLU A 27 18.28 14.52 -4.27
N VAL A 28 17.39 14.73 -3.31
CA VAL A 28 17.67 15.32 -2.01
C VAL A 28 17.16 14.39 -0.93
N TYR A 29 18.05 13.92 -0.07
CA TYR A 29 17.76 13.13 1.13
C TYR A 29 18.28 13.88 2.34
N LEU A 30 17.37 14.42 3.14
CA LEU A 30 17.66 15.13 4.39
C LEU A 30 16.91 14.52 5.57
N SER A 31 16.38 13.29 5.40
CA SER A 31 15.54 12.64 6.39
C SER A 31 16.25 12.34 7.70
N ARG A 32 15.49 12.21 8.78
CA ARG A 32 15.99 11.82 10.11
C ARG A 32 17.10 12.77 10.58
N ASN A 33 16.78 14.06 10.63
CA ASN A 33 17.62 15.14 11.16
C ASN A 33 16.81 15.98 12.18
N GLN A 34 17.30 17.16 12.55
CA GLN A 34 16.63 18.15 13.41
C GLN A 34 16.39 19.46 12.65
N LEU A 35 16.26 19.39 11.32
CA LEU A 35 16.05 20.56 10.48
C LEU A 35 14.64 21.11 10.68
N GLY A 36 14.48 22.43 10.62
CA GLY A 36 13.20 23.08 10.85
C GLY A 36 12.96 24.31 10.01
N GLY A 37 12.08 25.17 10.52
CA GLY A 37 11.60 26.35 9.80
C GLY A 37 10.64 25.99 8.66
N THR A 38 10.36 26.98 7.82
CA THR A 38 9.38 26.89 6.75
C THR A 38 10.05 26.66 5.39
N LEU A 39 9.38 25.97 4.47
CA LEU A 39 9.85 25.76 3.09
C LEU A 39 9.66 27.01 2.20
N THR A 40 10.33 28.12 2.53
CA THR A 40 10.14 29.43 1.90
C THR A 40 10.88 29.65 0.57
N THR A 41 11.70 28.69 0.13
CA THR A 41 12.47 28.84 -1.11
C THR A 41 11.57 28.96 -2.33
N ASN A 42 11.59 30.11 -2.99
CA ASN A 42 10.92 30.32 -4.27
C ASN A 42 11.81 29.78 -5.40
N LEU A 43 11.77 28.45 -5.62
CA LEU A 43 12.50 27.83 -6.71
C LEU A 43 11.88 28.24 -8.05
N SER A 44 12.67 28.88 -8.93
CA SER A 44 12.24 29.24 -10.28
C SER A 44 11.89 27.98 -11.11
N TYR A 45 10.59 27.69 -11.19
CA TYR A 45 9.95 26.41 -11.50
C TYR A 45 10.37 25.62 -12.75
N GLN A 46 11.05 26.22 -13.72
CA GLN A 46 11.22 25.63 -15.07
C GLN A 46 12.61 25.05 -15.36
N ARG A 47 13.56 25.09 -14.40
CA ARG A 47 14.95 24.62 -14.63
C ARG A 47 15.46 23.54 -13.68
N TYR A 48 14.62 23.05 -12.76
CA TYR A 48 15.05 22.09 -11.74
C TYR A 48 14.81 20.65 -12.19
N TRP A 49 15.82 19.80 -12.00
CA TRP A 49 15.80 18.37 -12.35
C TRP A 49 15.38 17.45 -11.21
N LEU A 50 14.87 18.01 -10.11
CA LEU A 50 14.58 17.28 -8.89
C LEU A 50 13.46 16.25 -9.11
N GLY A 51 13.79 14.98 -8.86
CA GLY A 51 12.92 13.82 -8.92
C GLY A 51 12.57 13.22 -7.57
N VAL A 52 13.47 13.35 -6.59
CA VAL A 52 13.28 12.91 -5.21
C VAL A 52 13.49 14.06 -4.24
N LEU A 53 12.53 14.24 -3.35
CA LEU A 53 12.66 15.10 -2.18
C LEU A 53 12.23 14.32 -0.93
N ASP A 54 13.21 13.92 -0.12
CA ASP A 54 12.99 13.29 1.17
C ASP A 54 13.44 14.23 2.31
N LEU A 55 12.45 14.79 3.00
CA LEU A 55 12.60 15.63 4.18
C LEU A 55 11.97 14.99 5.42
N SER A 56 11.67 13.68 5.36
CA SER A 56 10.93 12.96 6.42
C SER A 56 11.65 12.98 7.76
N HIS A 57 10.91 12.82 8.87
CA HIS A 57 11.46 12.79 10.24
C HIS A 57 12.35 14.00 10.55
N ASN A 58 11.76 15.20 10.49
CA ASN A 58 12.41 16.47 10.81
C ASN A 58 11.44 17.34 11.66
N CYS A 59 11.73 18.63 11.79
CA CYS A 59 10.95 19.61 12.54
C CYS A 59 10.45 20.75 11.63
N PHE A 60 10.19 20.48 10.35
CA PHE A 60 9.69 21.50 9.43
C PHE A 60 8.27 21.94 9.79
N THR A 61 8.00 23.24 9.68
CA THR A 61 6.73 23.89 10.03
C THR A 61 6.20 24.70 8.84
N GLY A 62 5.04 25.33 9.00
CA GLY A 62 4.43 26.14 7.94
C GLY A 62 3.62 25.30 6.95
N THR A 63 3.21 25.93 5.86
CA THR A 63 2.47 25.26 4.78
C THR A 63 3.38 24.54 3.82
N ILE A 64 2.93 23.42 3.27
CA ILE A 64 3.60 22.79 2.12
C ILE A 64 3.55 23.77 0.94
N SER A 65 4.72 24.21 0.48
CA SER A 65 4.80 25.26 -0.52
C SER A 65 4.40 24.76 -1.91
N TYR A 66 3.64 25.60 -2.64
CA TYR A 66 3.11 25.29 -3.98
C TYR A 66 4.18 25.05 -5.07
N TRP A 67 5.47 25.27 -4.77
CA TRP A 67 6.53 24.99 -5.71
C TRP A 67 6.86 23.51 -5.83
N ILE A 68 6.68 22.75 -4.75
CA ILE A 68 6.92 21.28 -4.73
C ILE A 68 6.07 20.63 -5.81
N SER A 69 4.80 21.02 -5.87
CA SER A 69 3.83 20.50 -6.81
C SER A 69 4.07 20.91 -8.27
N ARG A 70 4.82 21.99 -8.51
CA ARG A 70 5.15 22.51 -9.85
C ARG A 70 6.41 21.92 -10.46
N LEU A 71 7.22 21.17 -9.70
CA LEU A 71 8.47 20.58 -10.21
C LEU A 71 8.17 19.45 -11.21
N PRO A 72 8.60 19.57 -12.48
CA PRO A 72 8.14 18.73 -13.58
C PRO A 72 8.56 17.26 -13.47
N ARG A 73 9.63 16.96 -12.71
CA ARG A 73 10.18 15.59 -12.61
C ARG A 73 9.98 14.97 -11.24
N LEU A 74 9.42 15.71 -10.29
CA LEU A 74 9.28 15.25 -8.92
C LEU A 74 8.28 14.09 -8.88
N SER A 75 8.77 12.93 -8.46
CA SER A 75 8.02 11.66 -8.44
C SER A 75 7.96 11.05 -7.03
N TYR A 76 8.93 11.37 -6.18
CA TYR A 76 9.03 10.86 -4.81
C TYR A 76 9.07 12.06 -3.86
N ILE A 77 8.06 12.15 -3.00
CA ILE A 77 7.85 13.28 -2.08
C ILE A 77 7.60 12.71 -0.70
N LEU A 78 8.61 12.71 0.15
CA LEU A 78 8.54 12.18 1.52
C LEU A 78 8.69 13.34 2.49
N LEU A 79 7.58 13.78 3.07
CA LEU A 79 7.49 14.89 4.02
C LEU A 79 6.89 14.43 5.36
N ASN A 80 6.74 13.13 5.56
CA ASN A 80 6.16 12.56 6.76
C ASN A 80 6.95 12.89 8.03
N ASP A 81 6.30 12.78 9.18
CA ASP A 81 6.91 13.01 10.49
C ASP A 81 7.55 14.40 10.58
N ASN A 82 6.72 15.43 10.36
CA ASN A 82 7.07 16.85 10.46
C ASN A 82 5.91 17.60 11.15
N GLN A 83 5.96 18.93 11.14
CA GLN A 83 4.94 19.81 11.72
C GLN A 83 4.26 20.69 10.65
N PHE A 84 4.17 20.21 9.40
CA PHE A 84 3.50 20.95 8.34
C PHE A 84 2.01 21.12 8.66
N HIS A 85 1.46 22.29 8.37
CA HIS A 85 0.05 22.61 8.60
C HIS A 85 -0.58 23.30 7.38
N GLY A 86 -1.87 23.62 7.48
CA GLY A 86 -2.63 24.19 6.35
C GLY A 86 -3.03 23.14 5.31
N GLU A 87 -3.47 23.58 4.14
CA GLU A 87 -4.04 22.70 3.11
C GLU A 87 -2.98 21.98 2.28
N VAL A 88 -3.35 20.82 1.73
CA VAL A 88 -2.58 20.13 0.69
C VAL A 88 -2.65 20.95 -0.62
N PRO A 89 -1.53 21.41 -1.19
CA PRO A 89 -1.52 22.19 -2.42
C PRO A 89 -2.31 21.58 -3.58
N VAL A 90 -3.24 22.36 -4.16
CA VAL A 90 -4.15 22.00 -5.26
C VAL A 90 -3.49 21.66 -6.61
N SER A 91 -2.17 21.49 -6.65
CA SER A 91 -1.41 21.29 -7.89
C SER A 91 -0.45 20.10 -7.86
N PHE A 92 -0.53 19.23 -6.85
CA PHE A 92 0.21 17.97 -6.91
C PHE A 92 -0.22 17.25 -8.18
N CYS A 93 0.70 17.12 -9.13
CA CYS A 93 0.45 16.37 -10.35
C CYS A 93 0.50 14.87 -9.99
N LEU A 94 -0.62 14.38 -9.44
CA LEU A 94 -0.69 13.06 -8.81
C LEU A 94 -0.70 11.90 -9.80
N GLU A 95 -1.11 12.13 -11.06
CA GLU A 95 -1.27 11.05 -12.04
C GLU A 95 0.01 10.27 -12.36
N ASN A 96 1.19 10.85 -12.14
CA ASN A 96 2.48 10.20 -12.35
C ASN A 96 3.39 10.21 -11.11
N SER A 97 2.90 10.71 -9.97
CA SER A 97 3.67 10.63 -8.72
C SER A 97 3.77 9.18 -8.31
N LYS A 98 4.99 8.73 -8.00
CA LYS A 98 5.25 7.35 -7.58
C LYS A 98 4.97 7.20 -6.11
N LEU A 99 5.57 8.02 -5.26
CA LEU A 99 5.32 7.96 -3.82
C LEU A 99 5.13 9.37 -3.28
N ILE A 100 4.04 9.55 -2.54
CA ILE A 100 3.79 10.74 -1.75
C ILE A 100 3.48 10.30 -0.34
N ASP A 101 4.30 10.72 0.60
CA ASP A 101 4.07 10.50 2.02
C ASP A 101 4.05 11.85 2.74
N LEU A 102 2.85 12.28 3.13
CA LEU A 102 2.62 13.46 3.95
C LEU A 102 2.08 13.07 5.33
N SER A 103 2.20 11.80 5.71
CA SER A 103 1.65 11.29 6.96
C SER A 103 2.27 11.95 8.18
N HIS A 104 1.61 11.87 9.33
CA HIS A 104 2.16 12.35 10.62
C HIS A 104 2.57 13.83 10.57
N ASN A 105 1.60 14.68 10.22
CA ASN A 105 1.73 16.13 10.16
C ASN A 105 0.48 16.80 10.78
N HIS A 106 0.33 18.11 10.61
CA HIS A 106 -0.83 18.89 11.06
C HIS A 106 -1.63 19.47 9.89
N LEU A 107 -1.61 18.81 8.73
CA LEU A 107 -2.33 19.25 7.53
C LEU A 107 -3.83 19.26 7.79
N SER A 108 -4.53 20.22 7.20
CA SER A 108 -5.93 20.52 7.47
C SER A 108 -6.66 20.97 6.21
N GLY A 109 -7.94 21.29 6.31
CA GLY A 109 -8.77 21.63 5.16
C GLY A 109 -9.10 20.40 4.32
N HIS A 110 -9.49 20.62 3.06
CA HIS A 110 -10.14 19.61 2.24
C HIS A 110 -9.21 19.04 1.17
N LEU A 111 -9.33 17.74 0.88
CA LEU A 111 -8.79 17.17 -0.36
C LEU A 111 -9.68 17.58 -1.54
N THR A 112 -9.33 18.67 -2.20
CA THR A 112 -10.11 19.19 -3.33
C THR A 112 -9.97 18.31 -4.59
N SER A 113 -10.98 18.31 -5.46
CA SER A 113 -10.94 17.60 -6.74
C SER A 113 -9.74 17.98 -7.61
N LYS A 114 -9.27 19.23 -7.51
CA LYS A 114 -8.13 19.76 -8.27
C LYS A 114 -6.83 18.98 -8.05
N ILE A 115 -6.66 18.42 -6.86
CA ILE A 115 -5.52 17.57 -6.50
C ILE A 115 -5.46 16.31 -7.39
N PHE A 116 -6.62 15.81 -7.81
CA PHE A 116 -6.77 14.57 -8.59
C PHE A 116 -7.19 14.80 -10.04
N THR A 117 -7.14 16.05 -10.53
CA THR A 117 -7.47 16.37 -11.94
C THR A 117 -6.25 16.91 -12.68
N SER A 118 -5.94 16.31 -13.82
CA SER A 118 -4.77 16.59 -14.67
C SER A 118 -4.90 17.73 -15.66
N ASN A 119 -5.96 18.53 -15.61
CA ASN A 119 -6.19 19.63 -16.56
C ASN A 119 -5.16 20.78 -16.48
N ILE A 120 -4.12 20.67 -15.65
CA ILE A 120 -2.96 21.56 -15.74
C ILE A 120 -2.11 21.04 -16.92
N ILE A 121 -2.15 21.76 -18.04
CA ILE A 121 -1.39 21.58 -19.30
C ILE A 121 0.10 21.19 -19.09
N ASN A 122 0.66 21.46 -17.90
CA ASN A 122 2.03 21.18 -17.51
C ASN A 122 2.28 19.77 -16.90
N CYS A 123 1.24 18.94 -16.69
CA CYS A 123 1.39 17.53 -16.28
C CYS A 123 1.78 16.64 -17.47
N ASN A 124 1.29 16.96 -18.67
CA ASN A 124 1.52 16.19 -19.89
C ASN A 124 2.91 16.42 -20.53
N ALA A 125 3.60 17.51 -20.17
CA ALA A 125 4.92 17.87 -20.70
C ALA A 125 6.11 17.28 -19.91
N ARG A 126 5.86 16.33 -19.00
CA ARG A 126 6.87 15.88 -18.02
C ARG A 126 7.71 14.73 -18.55
N VAL A 127 9.03 14.90 -18.44
CA VAL A 127 10.03 13.84 -18.67
C VAL A 127 10.02 12.93 -17.44
N ALA A 128 9.83 11.62 -17.65
CA ALA A 128 9.88 10.64 -16.56
C ALA A 128 11.20 10.74 -15.81
N PHE A 129 11.14 10.88 -14.48
CA PHE A 129 12.32 10.73 -13.65
C PHE A 129 12.75 9.26 -13.64
N SER A 130 14.05 9.03 -13.75
CA SER A 130 14.63 7.68 -13.64
C SER A 130 14.41 7.11 -12.24
N LYS A 131 14.66 5.82 -12.06
CA LYS A 131 14.63 5.20 -10.72
C LYS A 131 15.54 5.98 -9.75
N PRO A 132 15.12 6.21 -8.49
CA PRO A 132 15.99 6.75 -7.45
C PRO A 132 17.24 5.92 -7.22
N ASN A 133 18.32 6.57 -6.80
CA ASN A 133 19.56 5.88 -6.44
C ASN A 133 19.50 5.24 -5.05
N HIS A 134 18.69 5.77 -4.14
CA HIS A 134 18.53 5.22 -2.80
C HIS A 134 17.21 4.48 -2.62
N ASP A 135 17.21 3.60 -1.62
CA ASP A 135 16.03 2.87 -1.19
C ASP A 135 15.02 3.82 -0.55
N MET A 136 13.73 3.54 -0.73
CA MET A 136 12.66 4.37 -0.16
C MET A 136 11.95 3.63 0.96
N GLU A 137 11.79 4.28 2.09
CA GLU A 137 10.92 3.82 3.17
C GLU A 137 9.50 4.32 2.90
N PHE A 138 8.51 3.43 2.87
CA PHE A 138 7.11 3.78 2.64
C PHE A 138 6.17 2.77 3.29
N VAL A 139 5.06 3.24 3.85
CA VAL A 139 4.07 2.37 4.51
C VAL A 139 3.17 1.71 3.47
N SER A 140 3.00 0.40 3.57
CA SER A 140 2.06 -0.37 2.76
C SER A 140 1.48 -1.48 3.61
N LYS A 141 0.19 -1.79 3.49
CA LYS A 141 -0.45 -2.89 4.24
C LYS A 141 -0.13 -2.82 5.74
N THR A 142 -0.21 -1.62 6.31
CA THR A 142 0.08 -1.26 7.71
C THR A 142 1.51 -1.53 8.21
N LEU A 143 2.46 -1.84 7.31
CA LEU A 143 3.86 -2.08 7.63
C LEU A 143 4.78 -1.09 6.91
N LEU A 144 5.86 -0.67 7.58
CA LEU A 144 6.91 0.13 6.96
C LEU A 144 7.80 -0.78 6.12
N TYR A 145 7.82 -0.55 4.80
CA TYR A 145 8.67 -1.29 3.87
C TYR A 145 9.82 -0.44 3.35
N THR A 146 10.96 -1.07 3.13
CA THR A 146 12.07 -0.48 2.37
C THR A 146 12.04 -1.01 0.94
N TYR A 147 11.62 -0.16 0.01
CA TYR A 147 11.53 -0.47 -1.42
C TYR A 147 12.86 -0.23 -2.12
N LYS A 148 13.37 -1.28 -2.77
CA LYS A 148 14.62 -1.27 -3.54
C LYS A 148 14.36 -1.80 -4.96
N GLY A 149 15.37 -1.69 -5.83
CA GLY A 149 15.37 -2.47 -7.08
C GLY A 149 14.18 -2.19 -8.01
N VAL A 150 13.63 -3.28 -8.57
CA VAL A 150 12.42 -3.28 -9.42
C VAL A 150 11.14 -2.97 -8.62
N PRO A 151 10.93 -3.49 -7.40
CA PRO A 151 9.76 -3.12 -6.58
C PRO A 151 9.54 -1.61 -6.43
N LEU A 152 10.61 -0.83 -6.27
CA LEU A 152 10.54 0.64 -6.17
C LEU A 152 10.03 1.33 -7.45
N GLN A 153 10.17 0.71 -8.62
CA GLN A 153 9.67 1.26 -9.88
C GLN A 153 8.18 0.95 -10.09
N LEU A 154 7.73 -0.17 -9.52
CA LEU A 154 6.38 -0.70 -9.65
C LEU A 154 5.43 -0.13 -8.58
N ILE A 155 5.96 0.30 -7.44
CA ILE A 155 5.13 0.88 -6.38
C ILE A 155 4.57 2.24 -6.80
N SER A 156 3.30 2.44 -6.49
CA SER A 156 2.63 3.73 -6.55
C SER A 156 1.78 3.91 -5.30
N GLY A 157 1.97 4.98 -4.54
CA GLY A 157 1.39 5.11 -3.22
C GLY A 157 1.20 6.54 -2.75
N MET A 158 0.10 6.78 -2.03
CA MET A 158 -0.17 8.04 -1.34
C MET A 158 -0.56 7.76 0.10
N ASP A 159 0.21 8.33 1.02
CA ASP A 159 -0.08 8.31 2.44
C ASP A 159 -0.33 9.75 2.93
N PHE A 160 -1.58 10.01 3.34
CA PHE A 160 -2.02 11.25 3.98
C PHE A 160 -2.52 10.99 5.40
N SER A 161 -2.20 9.85 6.00
CA SER A 161 -2.69 9.44 7.30
C SER A 161 -2.17 10.33 8.44
N SER A 162 -2.79 10.23 9.62
CA SER A 162 -2.33 10.93 10.83
C SER A 162 -2.20 12.45 10.61
N ASN A 163 -3.29 13.07 10.17
CA ASN A 163 -3.40 14.51 9.91
C ASN A 163 -4.77 15.04 10.41
N ASN A 164 -5.06 16.32 10.16
CA ASN A 164 -6.33 16.98 10.49
C ASN A 164 -7.17 17.28 9.23
N LEU A 165 -7.06 16.47 8.16
CA LEU A 165 -7.82 16.68 6.92
C LEU A 165 -9.31 16.43 7.14
N THR A 166 -10.13 17.23 6.48
CA THR A 166 -11.59 17.32 6.70
C THR A 166 -12.36 17.32 5.39
N GLY A 167 -13.69 17.31 5.47
CA GLY A 167 -14.57 17.30 4.30
C GLY A 167 -14.67 15.92 3.67
N ASN A 168 -15.24 15.85 2.48
CA ASN A 168 -15.47 14.56 1.80
C ASN A 168 -14.24 14.13 1.00
N ILE A 169 -14.05 12.82 0.87
CA ILE A 169 -13.10 12.27 -0.12
C ILE A 169 -13.66 12.59 -1.52
N PRO A 170 -12.91 13.26 -2.40
CA PRO A 170 -13.43 13.67 -3.71
C PRO A 170 -13.57 12.46 -4.64
N LEU A 171 -14.62 12.45 -5.47
CA LEU A 171 -14.87 11.38 -6.44
C LEU A 171 -13.70 11.19 -7.44
N GLN A 172 -12.96 12.27 -7.73
CA GLN A 172 -11.83 12.27 -8.64
C GLN A 172 -10.64 11.43 -8.14
N ILE A 173 -10.62 11.01 -6.87
CA ILE A 173 -9.62 10.06 -6.38
C ILE A 173 -9.60 8.76 -7.20
N GLY A 174 -10.76 8.37 -7.77
CA GLY A 174 -10.88 7.22 -8.65
C GLY A 174 -10.18 7.35 -10.01
N HIS A 175 -9.62 8.52 -10.35
CA HIS A 175 -8.77 8.67 -11.54
C HIS A 175 -7.36 8.11 -11.35
N LEU A 176 -6.96 7.78 -10.12
CA LEU A 176 -5.65 7.22 -9.81
C LEU A 176 -5.56 5.72 -10.15
N GLY A 177 -5.77 5.35 -11.41
CA GLY A 177 -5.90 3.95 -11.84
C GLY A 177 -4.66 3.06 -11.60
N ASN A 178 -3.48 3.66 -11.46
CA ASN A 178 -2.21 2.95 -11.27
C ASN A 178 -1.74 2.89 -9.81
N ILE A 179 -2.51 3.44 -8.86
CA ILE A 179 -2.10 3.47 -7.46
C ILE A 179 -2.25 2.10 -6.82
N LYS A 180 -1.26 1.71 -6.01
CA LYS A 180 -1.23 0.44 -5.27
C LYS A 180 -1.52 0.62 -3.79
N VAL A 181 -1.20 1.79 -3.23
CA VAL A 181 -1.40 2.08 -1.80
C VAL A 181 -2.10 3.42 -1.64
N LEU A 182 -3.22 3.42 -0.92
CA LEU A 182 -3.88 4.65 -0.50
C LEU A 182 -4.16 4.56 1.01
N ASN A 183 -3.55 5.46 1.77
CA ASN A 183 -3.76 5.56 3.20
C ASN A 183 -4.28 6.96 3.56
N LEU A 184 -5.53 7.03 4.03
CA LEU A 184 -6.21 8.25 4.49
C LEU A 184 -6.61 8.15 5.96
N SER A 185 -6.10 7.15 6.69
CA SER A 185 -6.53 6.86 8.05
C SER A 185 -6.15 7.95 9.04
N TYR A 186 -6.76 7.96 10.22
CA TYR A 186 -6.47 8.94 11.28
C TYR A 186 -6.57 10.39 10.78
N ASN A 187 -7.72 10.71 10.20
CA ASN A 187 -8.09 12.05 9.75
C ASN A 187 -9.53 12.37 10.24
N LYS A 188 -10.14 13.41 9.69
CA LYS A 188 -11.51 13.86 10.02
C LYS A 188 -12.38 13.89 8.76
N PHE A 189 -12.13 12.99 7.80
CA PHE A 189 -12.93 12.91 6.58
C PHE A 189 -14.38 12.54 6.92
N THR A 190 -15.31 13.18 6.24
CA THR A 190 -16.77 13.02 6.41
C THR A 190 -17.42 12.52 5.13
N GLY A 191 -18.73 12.24 5.19
CA GLY A 191 -19.51 11.84 4.01
C GLY A 191 -19.24 10.39 3.59
N PRO A 192 -19.75 9.96 2.43
CA PRO A 192 -19.62 8.57 1.99
C PRO A 192 -18.25 8.26 1.39
N ILE A 193 -17.87 6.98 1.46
CA ILE A 193 -16.75 6.44 0.68
C ILE A 193 -17.13 6.57 -0.81
N PRO A 194 -16.34 7.28 -1.64
CA PRO A 194 -16.60 7.43 -3.06
C PRO A 194 -16.66 6.06 -3.77
N PRO A 195 -17.75 5.74 -4.48
CA PRO A 195 -17.81 4.49 -5.24
C PRO A 195 -16.77 4.42 -6.37
N THR A 196 -16.27 5.58 -6.82
CA THR A 196 -15.20 5.70 -7.82
C THR A 196 -13.86 5.11 -7.36
N ILE A 197 -13.66 4.82 -6.06
CA ILE A 197 -12.51 4.04 -5.59
C ILE A 197 -12.44 2.67 -6.25
N ALA A 198 -13.59 2.09 -6.63
CA ALA A 198 -13.64 0.83 -7.39
C ALA A 198 -12.92 0.88 -8.75
N ASN A 199 -12.66 2.09 -9.29
CA ASN A 199 -11.92 2.25 -10.55
C ASN A 199 -10.41 2.07 -10.39
N MET A 200 -9.89 2.09 -9.15
CA MET A 200 -8.45 1.95 -8.86
C MET A 200 -8.05 0.46 -8.86
N SER A 201 -8.18 -0.21 -10.01
CA SER A 201 -8.09 -1.68 -10.12
C SER A 201 -6.76 -2.30 -9.69
N GLN A 202 -5.68 -1.52 -9.61
CA GLN A 202 -4.35 -1.96 -9.15
C GLN A 202 -4.12 -1.79 -7.65
N ILE A 203 -5.09 -1.27 -6.89
CA ILE A 203 -4.93 -1.01 -5.47
C ILE A 203 -4.74 -2.32 -4.69
N GLU A 204 -3.68 -2.37 -3.89
CA GLU A 204 -3.29 -3.52 -3.06
C GLU A 204 -3.54 -3.24 -1.57
N SER A 205 -3.50 -1.96 -1.15
CA SER A 205 -3.70 -1.53 0.22
C SER A 205 -4.55 -0.27 0.27
N LEU A 206 -5.69 -0.35 0.97
CA LEU A 206 -6.62 0.75 1.17
C LEU A 206 -6.95 0.89 2.66
N ASP A 207 -6.51 1.97 3.28
CA ASP A 207 -6.82 2.26 4.68
C ASP A 207 -7.55 3.60 4.80
N LEU A 208 -8.81 3.53 5.25
CA LEU A 208 -9.71 4.66 5.50
C LEU A 208 -10.13 4.70 6.98
N SER A 209 -9.47 3.93 7.84
CA SER A 209 -9.86 3.78 9.24
C SER A 209 -9.68 5.07 10.05
N HIS A 210 -10.32 5.16 11.22
CA HIS A 210 -10.21 6.32 12.12
C HIS A 210 -10.54 7.64 11.42
N ASN A 211 -11.75 7.73 10.88
CA ASN A 211 -12.32 8.92 10.25
C ASN A 211 -13.78 9.11 10.69
N ASN A 212 -14.49 10.07 10.09
CA ASN A 212 -15.90 10.34 10.32
C ASN A 212 -16.75 9.97 9.07
N LEU A 213 -16.30 8.99 8.29
CA LEU A 213 -17.00 8.55 7.07
C LEU A 213 -18.34 7.91 7.44
N SER A 214 -19.33 8.08 6.57
CA SER A 214 -20.73 7.69 6.80
C SER A 214 -21.33 7.01 5.58
N GLY A 215 -22.60 6.58 5.66
CA GLY A 215 -23.27 5.92 4.54
C GLY A 215 -22.92 4.44 4.43
N VAL A 216 -23.03 3.86 3.23
CA VAL A 216 -22.87 2.42 3.00
C VAL A 216 -21.57 2.11 2.28
N ILE A 217 -21.00 0.94 2.55
CA ILE A 217 -19.87 0.41 1.77
C ILE A 217 -20.43 -0.09 0.43
N SER A 218 -20.06 0.57 -0.67
CA SER A 218 -20.54 0.20 -2.02
C SER A 218 -20.09 -1.22 -2.37
N LEU A 219 -21.01 -2.03 -2.92
CA LEU A 219 -20.69 -3.36 -3.45
C LEU A 219 -19.66 -3.28 -4.59
N GLN A 220 -19.52 -2.15 -5.28
CA GLN A 220 -18.51 -1.98 -6.33
C GLN A 220 -17.07 -2.15 -5.80
N LEU A 221 -16.83 -1.94 -4.50
CA LEU A 221 -15.52 -2.16 -3.91
C LEU A 221 -15.12 -3.64 -3.91
N THR A 222 -16.06 -4.59 -4.01
CA THR A 222 -15.73 -6.03 -4.08
C THR A 222 -15.08 -6.44 -5.41
N GLU A 223 -15.12 -5.56 -6.40
CA GLU A 223 -14.47 -5.74 -7.71
C GLU A 223 -12.97 -5.37 -7.68
N LEU A 224 -12.45 -4.89 -6.55
CA LEU A 224 -11.02 -4.63 -6.36
C LEU A 224 -10.25 -5.93 -6.10
N HIS A 225 -9.97 -6.67 -7.16
CA HIS A 225 -9.35 -8.01 -7.07
C HIS A 225 -7.88 -8.02 -6.63
N SER A 226 -7.18 -6.89 -6.73
CA SER A 226 -5.79 -6.74 -6.28
C SER A 226 -5.66 -6.40 -4.79
N LEU A 227 -6.76 -6.10 -4.10
CA LEU A 227 -6.76 -5.65 -2.72
C LEU A 227 -6.30 -6.78 -1.80
N SER A 228 -5.32 -6.49 -0.94
CA SER A 228 -4.71 -7.44 0.00
C SER A 228 -4.68 -6.93 1.44
N SER A 229 -4.92 -5.64 1.63
CA SER A 229 -5.11 -5.01 2.93
C SER A 229 -6.20 -3.97 2.81
N PHE A 230 -7.19 -4.05 3.67
CA PHE A 230 -8.36 -3.17 3.68
C PHE A 230 -8.75 -2.85 5.10
N SER A 231 -8.99 -1.57 5.40
CA SER A 231 -9.56 -1.16 6.67
C SER A 231 -10.46 0.06 6.50
N VAL A 232 -11.65 -0.03 7.07
CA VAL A 232 -12.62 1.07 7.24
C VAL A 232 -13.05 1.19 8.70
N ALA A 233 -12.26 0.60 9.61
CA ALA A 233 -12.55 0.57 11.04
C ALA A 233 -12.68 1.98 11.63
N TYR A 234 -13.41 2.11 12.74
CA TYR A 234 -13.58 3.35 13.48
C TYR A 234 -14.07 4.51 12.59
N ASN A 235 -15.21 4.29 11.94
CA ASN A 235 -15.95 5.30 11.18
C ASN A 235 -17.43 5.28 11.62
N ASN A 236 -18.28 6.04 10.94
CA ASN A 236 -19.74 6.07 11.15
C ASN A 236 -20.49 5.39 9.99
N LEU A 237 -19.91 4.33 9.42
CA LEU A 237 -20.52 3.57 8.32
C LEU A 237 -21.71 2.76 8.81
N SER A 238 -22.61 2.45 7.87
CA SER A 238 -23.89 1.80 8.11
C SER A 238 -24.22 0.80 7.02
N GLY A 239 -25.27 0.00 7.23
CA GLY A 239 -25.76 -0.96 6.24
C GLY A 239 -25.13 -2.34 6.43
N LYS A 240 -24.99 -3.11 5.36
CA LYS A 240 -24.39 -4.46 5.40
C LYS A 240 -22.91 -4.38 5.04
N CYS A 241 -22.10 -5.21 5.67
CA CYS A 241 -20.73 -5.40 5.21
C CYS A 241 -20.72 -6.03 3.81
N PRO A 242 -19.69 -5.74 2.99
CA PRO A 242 -19.50 -6.42 1.72
C PRO A 242 -19.57 -7.93 1.91
N GLN A 243 -20.22 -8.62 0.96
CA GLN A 243 -20.22 -10.08 1.00
C GLN A 243 -18.77 -10.57 0.95
N LYS A 244 -18.44 -11.58 1.76
CA LYS A 244 -17.12 -12.23 1.81
C LYS A 244 -16.87 -13.05 0.55
N ILE A 245 -16.76 -12.37 -0.59
CA ILE A 245 -16.46 -12.93 -1.91
C ILE A 245 -15.08 -12.39 -2.34
N THR A 246 -14.36 -13.15 -3.17
CA THR A 246 -13.03 -12.79 -3.68
C THR A 246 -12.07 -12.40 -2.54
N GLN A 247 -11.35 -11.26 -2.66
CA GLN A 247 -10.42 -10.77 -1.66
C GLN A 247 -11.10 -10.29 -0.38
N PHE A 248 -12.37 -9.88 -0.43
CA PHE A 248 -13.11 -9.45 0.77
C PHE A 248 -13.38 -10.60 1.74
N SER A 249 -13.20 -11.85 1.31
CA SER A 249 -13.19 -13.02 2.20
C SER A 249 -11.95 -13.12 3.09
N THR A 250 -10.86 -12.44 2.71
CA THR A 250 -9.57 -12.48 3.43
C THR A 250 -9.50 -11.46 4.58
N PHE A 251 -10.37 -10.45 4.56
CA PHE A 251 -10.41 -9.41 5.58
C PHE A 251 -11.20 -9.87 6.81
N ASP A 252 -10.62 -9.64 7.98
CA ASP A 252 -11.19 -10.04 9.27
C ASP A 252 -12.20 -9.00 9.77
N GLU A 253 -12.76 -9.26 10.96
CA GLU A 253 -13.71 -8.35 11.59
C GLU A 253 -13.06 -7.03 12.02
N ASN A 254 -11.74 -7.02 12.23
CA ASN A 254 -11.00 -5.82 12.63
C ASN A 254 -11.03 -4.75 11.53
N SER A 255 -11.03 -5.15 10.24
CA SER A 255 -11.20 -4.23 9.11
C SER A 255 -12.46 -3.38 9.16
N TYR A 256 -13.49 -3.79 9.91
CA TYR A 256 -14.79 -3.13 9.98
C TYR A 256 -15.17 -2.63 11.39
N GLN A 257 -14.37 -2.98 12.40
CA GLN A 257 -14.65 -2.70 13.81
C GLN A 257 -14.95 -1.20 14.06
N GLY A 258 -15.77 -0.88 15.06
CA GLY A 258 -16.00 0.51 15.47
C GLY A 258 -17.01 1.27 14.61
N ASN A 259 -17.62 0.63 13.60
CA ASN A 259 -18.75 1.16 12.85
C ASN A 259 -20.08 0.67 13.46
N LEU A 260 -20.70 1.48 14.33
CA LEU A 260 -21.85 1.07 15.15
C LEU A 260 -23.06 0.54 14.35
N PHE A 261 -23.32 1.12 13.18
CA PHE A 261 -24.49 0.79 12.35
C PHE A 261 -24.17 -0.16 11.18
N LEU A 262 -22.94 -0.67 11.13
CA LEU A 262 -22.49 -1.54 10.06
C LEU A 262 -22.66 -3.01 10.49
N ASN A 263 -23.56 -3.71 9.81
CA ASN A 263 -23.89 -5.09 10.12
C ASN A 263 -22.97 -6.06 9.36
N CYS A 264 -21.94 -6.54 10.05
CA CYS A 264 -21.01 -7.56 9.57
C CYS A 264 -21.40 -9.00 9.94
N THR A 265 -22.53 -9.19 10.62
CA THR A 265 -22.98 -10.54 10.96
C THR A 265 -23.50 -11.25 9.71
N LEU A 266 -23.05 -12.50 9.50
CA LEU A 266 -23.72 -13.40 8.56
C LEU A 266 -25.19 -13.49 8.99
N PRO A 267 -26.17 -13.50 8.05
CA PRO A 267 -27.51 -13.93 8.41
C PRO A 267 -27.37 -15.33 8.99
N LEU A 268 -27.70 -15.49 10.28
CA LEU A 268 -27.94 -16.81 10.86
C LEU A 268 -28.91 -17.51 9.92
N LEU A 269 -28.47 -18.62 9.31
CA LEU A 269 -29.38 -19.60 8.75
C LEU A 269 -30.32 -19.95 9.91
N THR A 270 -31.54 -19.41 9.88
CA THR A 270 -32.56 -19.74 10.86
C THR A 270 -32.67 -21.25 10.92
N PRO A 271 -32.59 -21.89 12.09
CA PRO A 271 -32.76 -23.34 12.16
C PRO A 271 -34.13 -23.66 11.58
N LYS A 272 -34.14 -24.52 10.56
CA LYS A 272 -35.37 -25.07 9.98
C LYS A 272 -36.25 -25.60 11.13
N PRO A 273 -37.55 -25.27 11.18
CA PRO A 273 -38.40 -25.76 12.26
C PRO A 273 -38.43 -27.30 12.22
N PRO A 274 -38.43 -27.98 13.38
CA PRO A 274 -38.37 -29.43 13.42
C PRO A 274 -39.63 -30.01 12.78
N LEU A 275 -39.45 -30.87 11.77
CA LEU A 275 -40.53 -31.71 11.27
C LEU A 275 -40.95 -32.67 12.38
N ARG A 276 -42.26 -32.80 12.61
CA ARG A 276 -42.85 -33.80 13.52
C ARG A 276 -42.45 -35.21 13.07
N PRO A 277 -42.19 -36.14 14.01
CA PRO A 277 -41.98 -37.54 13.66
C PRO A 277 -43.31 -38.22 13.37
N THR A 278 -43.40 -38.85 12.20
CA THR A 278 -44.38 -39.91 11.92
C THR A 278 -43.72 -41.23 12.30
N THR A 279 -44.39 -41.99 13.15
CA THR A 279 -44.03 -43.31 13.64
C THR A 279 -44.08 -44.36 12.53
N SER A 280 -43.03 -45.18 12.41
CA SER A 280 -43.15 -46.62 12.12
C SER A 280 -41.83 -47.34 12.38
N ASP A 281 -42.00 -48.49 13.01
CA ASP A 281 -41.08 -49.51 13.53
C ASP A 281 -39.92 -50.00 12.64
N ASP A 282 -39.02 -50.66 13.38
CA ASP A 282 -38.10 -51.75 13.04
C ASP A 282 -36.76 -51.46 12.35
N GLY A 283 -35.70 -51.87 13.06
CA GLY A 283 -34.44 -52.33 12.46
C GLY A 283 -33.19 -51.79 13.13
N ASP A 284 -32.56 -52.65 13.94
CA ASP A 284 -31.19 -52.52 14.45
C ASP A 284 -30.20 -52.04 13.37
N ASP A 285 -29.28 -51.14 13.70
CA ASP A 285 -27.82 -51.33 13.59
C ASP A 285 -27.08 -50.01 13.93
N ASP A 286 -25.81 -50.17 14.29
CA ASP A 286 -24.95 -49.29 15.07
C ASP A 286 -24.80 -47.82 14.62
N GLY A 287 -24.46 -46.99 15.61
CA GLY A 287 -24.25 -45.57 15.46
C GLY A 287 -23.09 -45.23 14.52
N GLU A 288 -23.39 -44.44 13.49
CA GLU A 288 -22.39 -43.68 12.77
C GLU A 288 -22.70 -42.19 12.86
N ASP A 289 -21.89 -41.52 13.68
CA ASP A 289 -21.79 -40.07 13.77
C ASP A 289 -21.22 -39.58 12.43
N GLY A 290 -22.03 -38.83 11.68
CA GLY A 290 -21.68 -38.27 10.38
C GLY A 290 -20.65 -37.15 10.51
N PHE A 291 -19.40 -37.51 10.77
CA PHE A 291 -18.22 -36.74 10.42
C PHE A 291 -17.38 -37.62 9.52
N ILE A 292 -17.00 -37.11 8.33
CA ILE A 292 -15.98 -37.77 7.50
C ILE A 292 -14.80 -38.06 8.42
N ASP A 293 -14.47 -39.34 8.59
CA ASP A 293 -13.37 -39.77 9.45
C ASP A 293 -12.13 -38.96 9.05
N MET A 294 -11.57 -38.20 9.99
CA MET A 294 -10.45 -37.31 9.75
C MET A 294 -9.27 -38.08 9.12
N GLU A 295 -9.14 -39.37 9.44
CA GLU A 295 -8.19 -40.28 8.80
C GLU A 295 -8.50 -40.51 7.32
N SER A 296 -9.77 -40.72 6.95
CA SER A 296 -10.22 -40.85 5.55
C SER A 296 -10.01 -39.56 4.75
N PHE A 297 -10.14 -38.40 5.38
CA PHE A 297 -9.84 -37.10 4.77
C PHE A 297 -8.35 -36.91 4.51
N TYR A 298 -7.49 -37.24 5.49
CA TYR A 298 -6.04 -37.16 5.30
C TYR A 298 -5.54 -38.20 4.28
N ALA A 299 -6.10 -39.40 4.27
CA ALA A 299 -5.77 -40.43 3.30
C ALA A 299 -6.13 -40.00 1.87
N SER A 300 -7.35 -39.53 1.65
CA SER A 300 -7.80 -39.06 0.32
C SER A 300 -7.04 -37.82 -0.16
N SER A 301 -6.74 -36.88 0.74
CA SER A 301 -5.88 -35.73 0.44
C SER A 301 -4.45 -36.14 0.08
N GLY A 302 -3.88 -37.11 0.80
CA GLY A 302 -2.56 -37.66 0.52
C GLY A 302 -2.49 -38.34 -0.85
N VAL A 303 -3.48 -39.16 -1.18
CA VAL A 303 -3.58 -39.81 -2.50
C VAL A 303 -3.69 -38.77 -3.62
N SER A 304 -4.53 -37.74 -3.44
CA SER A 304 -4.67 -36.66 -4.43
C SER A 304 -3.34 -35.92 -4.67
N PHE A 305 -2.62 -35.60 -3.60
CA PHE A 305 -1.32 -34.94 -3.67
C PHE A 305 -0.28 -35.79 -4.42
N ILE A 306 -0.21 -37.09 -4.12
CA ILE A 306 0.67 -38.03 -4.82
C ILE A 306 0.33 -38.10 -6.31
N MET A 307 -0.96 -38.16 -6.66
CA MET A 307 -1.40 -38.20 -8.06
C MET A 307 -1.00 -36.94 -8.83
N VAL A 308 -1.11 -35.76 -8.22
CA VAL A 308 -0.66 -34.49 -8.83
C VAL A 308 0.86 -34.52 -9.08
N LEU A 309 1.65 -34.97 -8.11
CA LEU A 309 3.10 -35.08 -8.28
C LEU A 309 3.49 -36.05 -9.41
N LEU A 310 2.78 -37.17 -9.53
CA LEU A 310 2.99 -38.14 -10.62
C LEU A 310 2.62 -37.57 -11.99
N ILE A 311 1.56 -36.76 -12.08
CA ILE A 311 1.18 -36.07 -13.32
C ILE A 311 2.27 -35.07 -13.72
N ILE A 312 2.75 -34.26 -12.77
CA ILE A 312 3.83 -33.30 -13.03
C ILE A 312 5.09 -34.05 -13.48
N ALA A 313 5.49 -35.11 -12.78
CA ALA A 313 6.64 -35.92 -13.18
C ALA A 313 6.48 -36.54 -14.58
N SER A 314 5.28 -37.01 -14.92
CA SER A 314 4.96 -37.56 -16.24
C SER A 314 5.04 -36.50 -17.34
N VAL A 315 4.50 -35.29 -17.11
CA VAL A 315 4.57 -34.16 -18.05
C VAL A 315 6.02 -33.74 -18.29
N LEU A 316 6.83 -33.68 -17.22
CA LEU A 316 8.26 -33.37 -17.30
C LEU A 316 9.08 -34.50 -17.95
N TYR A 317 8.61 -35.75 -17.90
CA TYR A 317 9.25 -36.88 -18.56
C TYR A 317 8.96 -36.92 -20.07
N VAL A 318 7.70 -36.68 -20.45
CA VAL A 318 7.25 -36.76 -21.86
C VAL A 318 7.76 -35.59 -22.68
N ASN A 319 7.80 -34.38 -22.11
CA ASN A 319 8.14 -33.19 -22.88
C ASN A 319 9.47 -32.56 -22.42
N PRO A 320 10.55 -32.70 -23.23
CA PRO A 320 11.87 -32.17 -22.87
C PRO A 320 11.90 -30.64 -22.78
N TYR A 321 11.00 -29.93 -23.45
CA TYR A 321 10.88 -28.48 -23.35
C TYR A 321 10.34 -28.05 -21.97
N TRP A 322 9.25 -28.69 -21.50
CA TRP A 322 8.69 -28.41 -20.16
C TRP A 322 9.65 -28.80 -19.05
N LYS A 323 10.43 -29.87 -19.24
CA LYS A 323 11.54 -30.23 -18.33
C LYS A 323 12.53 -29.08 -18.17
N GLN A 324 12.99 -28.51 -19.28
CA GLN A 324 13.99 -27.43 -19.27
C GLN A 324 13.42 -26.13 -18.69
N ALA A 325 12.18 -25.77 -19.04
CA ALA A 325 11.49 -24.61 -18.49
C ALA A 325 11.25 -24.75 -16.97
N TRP A 326 10.89 -25.95 -16.50
CA TRP A 326 10.69 -26.22 -15.07
C TRP A 326 12.00 -26.14 -14.28
N PHE A 327 13.08 -26.77 -14.75
CA PHE A 327 14.38 -26.65 -14.08
C PHE A 327 14.92 -25.21 -14.09
N TYR A 328 14.65 -24.46 -15.16
CA TYR A 328 14.96 -23.02 -15.19
C TYR A 328 14.15 -22.26 -14.13
N TYR A 329 12.83 -22.47 -14.05
CA TYR A 329 11.97 -21.83 -13.06
C TYR A 329 12.36 -22.19 -11.61
N VAL A 330 12.63 -23.46 -11.34
CA VAL A 330 13.12 -23.94 -10.03
C VAL A 330 14.49 -23.32 -9.73
N GLY A 331 15.40 -23.25 -10.71
CA GLY A 331 16.69 -22.59 -10.55
C GLY A 331 16.56 -21.11 -10.21
N VAL A 332 15.68 -20.38 -10.91
CA VAL A 332 15.39 -18.95 -10.63
C VAL A 332 14.76 -18.79 -9.25
N THR A 333 13.88 -19.70 -8.85
CA THR A 333 13.20 -19.66 -7.54
C THR A 333 14.17 -19.98 -6.41
N ILE A 334 15.01 -21.01 -6.54
CA ILE A 334 16.06 -21.33 -5.56
C ILE A 334 17.06 -20.18 -5.45
N THR A 335 17.45 -19.60 -6.58
CA THR A 335 18.36 -18.44 -6.60
C THR A 335 17.70 -17.24 -5.93
N GLY A 336 16.42 -16.97 -6.22
CA GLY A 336 15.64 -15.91 -5.58
C GLY A 336 15.47 -16.13 -4.06
N CYS A 337 15.17 -17.35 -3.64
CA CYS A 337 15.08 -17.74 -2.22
C CYS A 337 16.45 -17.66 -1.54
N TYR A 338 17.53 -18.06 -2.20
CA TYR A 338 18.89 -17.95 -1.67
C TYR A 338 19.26 -16.49 -1.42
N TYR A 339 19.05 -15.60 -2.39
CA TYR A 339 19.31 -14.17 -2.20
C TYR A 339 18.36 -13.55 -1.16
N PHE A 340 17.08 -13.96 -1.15
CA PHE A 340 16.14 -13.53 -0.11
C PHE A 340 16.62 -13.91 1.30
N VAL A 341 17.11 -15.14 1.50
CA VAL A 341 17.61 -15.65 2.77
C VAL A 341 18.94 -15.00 3.15
N VAL A 342 19.88 -14.85 2.21
CA VAL A 342 21.17 -14.18 2.45
C VAL A 342 20.99 -12.70 2.77
N ASP A 343 20.03 -12.02 2.14
CA ASP A 343 19.79 -10.59 2.36
C ASP A 343 18.99 -10.30 3.64
N HIS A 344 18.24 -11.28 4.17
CA HIS A 344 17.38 -11.11 5.36
C HIS A 344 17.87 -11.84 6.62
N LEU A 345 18.86 -12.74 6.52
CA LEU A 345 19.51 -13.33 7.70
C LEU A 345 20.70 -12.47 8.15
N PRO A 346 20.77 -12.05 9.43
CA PRO A 346 21.92 -11.33 9.94
C PRO A 346 23.14 -12.26 9.97
N VAL A 347 24.17 -11.95 9.17
CA VAL A 347 25.47 -12.60 9.27
C VAL A 347 26.04 -12.32 10.67
N PRO A 348 26.33 -13.34 11.50
CA PRO A 348 26.99 -13.13 12.78
C PRO A 348 28.36 -12.49 12.55
N THR A 349 28.63 -11.34 13.18
CA THR A 349 29.89 -10.60 13.12
C THR A 349 31.03 -11.33 13.84
N ARG A 350 31.44 -12.51 13.35
CA ARG A 350 32.62 -13.23 13.86
C ARG A 350 33.68 -13.64 12.83
N TYR A 351 33.49 -13.31 11.55
CA TYR A 351 34.56 -13.45 10.54
C TYR A 351 34.66 -12.22 9.65
N LYS A 352 34.98 -11.07 10.25
CA LYS A 352 35.65 -9.95 9.56
C LYS A 352 37.10 -9.92 10.02
N VAL A 353 37.89 -10.91 9.61
CA VAL A 353 39.35 -10.76 9.57
C VAL A 353 39.82 -11.47 8.30
N TRP A 354 40.66 -10.76 7.55
CA TRP A 354 41.35 -11.17 6.32
C TRP A 354 40.57 -11.01 5.01
N GLU A 355 40.69 -9.83 4.39
CA GLU A 355 41.37 -9.74 3.09
C GLU A 355 41.78 -8.28 2.79
N LEU A 356 43.08 -8.04 2.95
CA LEU A 356 43.85 -6.91 2.44
C LEU A 356 45.08 -7.54 1.77
N ARG A 357 45.46 -6.98 0.59
CA ARG A 357 46.48 -7.42 -0.39
C ARG A 357 45.90 -8.42 -1.39
N ILE A 358 45.83 -8.13 -2.69
CA ILE A 358 46.83 -7.50 -3.58
C ILE A 358 46.19 -6.45 -4.49
#